data_AF-A0A939ZBF5-F1
#
_entry.id   AF-A0A939ZBF5-F1
#
_cell.length_a   1.000
_cell.length_b   1.000
_cell.length_c   1.000
_cell.angle_alpha   90.00
_cell.angle_beta   90.00
_cell.angle_gamma   90.00
#
_symmetry.space_group_name_H-M   'P 1'
#
loop_
_entity.id
_entity.type
_entity.pdbx_description
1 polymer ?
#
loop_
_entity_poly.entity_id
_entity_poly.type
_entity_poly.pdbx_seq_one_letter_code
_entity_poly.pdbx_strand_id
1 'polypeptide(L)' 'MLFKKHTQKSYDPDIKKPVIRASICNGEQVAGFLNIQTGAFEEIMLIRDEEDLELFKKEYGITGEIEKRY' A
#
# COMPACT_ATOMS: atom_id res chain seq x y z
N MET A 1 24.24 -20.94 -0.61
CA MET A 1 22.80 -20.68 -0.84
C MET A 1 22.66 -19.18 -1.05
N LEU A 2 22.42 -18.75 -2.28
CA LEU A 2 22.30 -17.33 -2.62
C LEU A 2 20.91 -16.87 -2.20
N PHE A 3 20.80 -16.28 -1.01
CA PHE A 3 19.59 -15.60 -0.59
C PHE A 3 19.32 -14.49 -1.60
N LYS A 4 18.41 -14.72 -2.55
CA LYS A 4 17.82 -13.64 -3.35
C LYS A 4 17.17 -12.72 -2.33
N LYS A 5 17.86 -11.63 -1.95
CA LYS A 5 17.25 -10.50 -1.27
C LYS A 5 16.11 -10.06 -2.17
N HIS A 6 14.89 -10.47 -1.85
CA HIS A 6 13.73 -9.71 -2.23
C HIS A 6 14.01 -8.33 -1.65
N THR A 7 14.42 -7.39 -2.50
CA THR A 7 14.48 -5.98 -2.14
C THR A 7 13.04 -5.58 -1.88
N GLN A 8 12.57 -5.83 -0.66
CA GLN A 8 11.34 -5.20 -0.17
C GLN A 8 11.49 -3.72 -0.43
N LYS A 9 10.50 -3.15 -1.13
CA LYS A 9 10.46 -1.70 -1.27
C LYS A 9 10.26 -1.13 0.12
N SER A 10 11.03 -0.10 0.46
CA SER A 10 10.89 0.56 1.76
C SER A 10 10.02 1.80 1.64
N TYR A 11 9.29 2.09 2.70
CA TYR A 11 8.66 3.38 2.93
C TYR A 11 9.09 3.88 4.31
N ASP A 12 8.97 5.18 4.54
CA ASP A 12 9.25 5.80 5.83
C ASP A 12 7.97 5.77 6.67
N PRO A 13 7.86 4.93 7.72
CA PRO A 13 6.64 4.84 8.53
C PRO A 13 6.37 6.08 9.39
N ASP A 14 7.37 6.95 9.62
CA ASP A 14 7.21 8.21 10.35
C ASP A 14 6.59 9.31 9.46
N ILE A 15 6.62 9.13 8.13
CA ILE A 15 6.10 10.13 7.17
C ILE A 15 4.95 9.57 6.33
N LYS A 16 4.95 8.26 6.05
CA LYS A 16 4.03 7.59 5.13
C LYS A 16 3.26 6.49 5.85
N LYS A 17 1.93 6.50 5.71
CA LYS A 17 1.03 5.45 6.19
C LYS A 17 0.47 4.67 5.00
N PRO A 18 0.49 3.32 4.98
CA PRO A 18 -0.19 2.55 3.95
C PRO A 18 -1.71 2.74 4.05
N VAL A 19 -2.36 3.02 2.92
CA VAL A 19 -3.82 3.28 2.84
C VAL A 19 -4.37 2.69 1.55
N ILE A 20 -5.58 2.15 1.59
CA ILE A 20 -6.38 1.80 0.40
C ILE A 20 -7.36 2.94 0.13
N ARG A 21 -7.27 3.58 -1.03
CA ARG A 21 -8.27 4.55 -1.49
C ARG A 21 -9.27 3.84 -2.39
N ALA A 22 -10.53 3.80 -1.98
CA ALA A 22 -11.63 3.22 -2.73
C ALA A 22 -12.48 4.33 -3.35
N SER A 23 -12.69 4.29 -4.66
CA SER A 23 -13.59 5.19 -5.34
C SER A 23 -15.03 4.77 -5.12
N ILE A 24 -15.84 5.68 -4.58
CA ILE A 24 -17.28 5.47 -4.37
C ILE A 24 -18.02 5.32 -5.70
N CYS A 25 -17.52 5.94 -6.77
CA CYS A 25 -18.21 6.01 -8.04
C CYS A 25 -18.13 4.71 -8.87
N ASN A 26 -17.02 3.98 -8.78
CA ASN A 26 -16.78 2.80 -9.62
C ASN A 26 -16.23 1.59 -8.85
N GLY A 27 -16.00 1.73 -7.54
CA GLY A 27 -15.50 0.65 -6.69
C GLY A 27 -14.01 0.34 -6.89
N GLU A 28 -13.28 1.11 -7.70
CA GLU A 28 -11.84 0.93 -7.88
C GLU A 28 -11.10 1.18 -6.57
N GLN A 29 -10.18 0.28 -6.22
CA GLN A 29 -9.37 0.40 -5.02
C GLN A 29 -7.90 0.59 -5.43
N VAL A 30 -7.24 1.56 -4.84
CA VAL A 30 -5.82 1.86 -5.07
C VAL A 30 -5.09 1.76 -3.75
N ALA A 31 -4.12 0.85 -3.68
CA ALA A 31 -3.15 0.81 -2.60
C ALA A 31 -2.08 1.87 -2.81
N GLY A 32 -1.77 2.58 -1.74
CA GLY A 32 -0.80 3.64 -1.78
C GLY A 32 -0.34 4.07 -0.40
N PHE A 33 0.42 5.16 -0.39
CA PHE A 33 0.92 5.77 0.83
C PHE A 33 0.34 7.15 1.01
N LEU A 34 -0.24 7.41 2.17
CA LEU A 34 -0.61 8.75 2.60
C LEU A 34 0.57 9.36 3.33
N ASN A 35 1.07 10.50 2.83
CA ASN A 35 1.99 11.33 3.58
C ASN A 35 1.22 11.99 4.74
N ILE A 36 1.60 11.70 5.98
CA ILE A 36 0.89 12.18 7.17
C ILE A 36 1.13 13.66 7.46
N GLN A 37 2.21 14.24 6.91
CA GLN A 37 2.55 15.65 7.09
C GLN A 37 1.84 16.54 6.06
N THR A 38 1.78 16.09 4.80
CA THR A 38 1.21 16.88 3.69
C THR A 38 -0.21 16.48 3.32
N GLY A 39 -0.66 15.29 3.73
CA GLY A 39 -1.92 14.70 3.28
C GLY A 39 -1.90 14.19 1.84
N ALA A 40 -0.75 14.24 1.15
CA ALA A 40 -0.64 13.76 -0.22
C ALA A 40 -0.75 12.23 -0.29
N PHE A 41 -1.55 11.73 -1.22
CA PHE A 41 -1.67 10.29 -1.48
C PHE A 41 -0.82 9.91 -2.69
N GLU A 42 0.07 8.94 -2.49
CA GLU A 42 0.93 8.38 -3.53
C GLU A 42 0.34 7.03 -3.98
N GLU A 43 -0.11 6.98 -5.23
CA GLU A 43 -0.73 5.80 -5.83
C GLU A 43 0.34 4.80 -6.25
N ILE A 44 0.26 3.56 -5.75
CA ILE A 44 1.28 2.54 -5.99
C ILE A 44 0.74 1.40 -6.85
N MET A 45 -0.45 0.89 -6.51
CA MET A 45 -1.01 -0.32 -7.13
C MET A 45 -2.53 -0.27 -7.14
N LEU A 46 -3.14 -0.68 -8.25
CA LEU A 46 -4.57 -0.95 -8.31
C LEU A 46 -4.85 -2.31 -7.66
N ILE A 47 -5.81 -2.36 -6.75
CA ILE A 47 -6.24 -3.56 -6.03
C ILE A 47 -7.54 -4.06 -6.64
N ARG A 48 -7.49 -5.22 -7.30
CA ARG A 48 -8.67 -5.88 -7.89
C ARG A 48 -9.23 -6.97 -6.99
N ASP A 49 -8.35 -7.64 -6.26
CA ASP A 49 -8.67 -8.75 -5.37
C ASP A 49 -7.76 -8.78 -4.13
N GLU A 50 -7.92 -9.81 -3.31
CA GLU A 50 -7.14 -9.99 -2.09
C GLU A 50 -5.68 -10.36 -2.38
N GLU A 51 -5.39 -11.00 -3.51
CA GLU A 51 -4.00 -11.34 -3.90
C GLU A 51 -3.19 -10.07 -4.20
N ASP A 52 -3.79 -9.09 -4.88
CA ASP A 52 -3.16 -7.78 -5.10
C ASP A 52 -2.84 -7.08 -3.75
N LEU A 53 -3.75 -7.17 -2.77
CA LEU A 53 -3.56 -6.58 -1.44
C LEU A 53 -2.41 -7.27 -0.68
N GLU A 54 -2.38 -8.60 -0.69
CA GLU A 54 -1.33 -9.39 -0.05
C GLU A 54 0.03 -9.17 -0.74
N LEU A 55 0.03 -8.97 -2.06
CA LEU A 55 1.23 -8.61 -2.81
C LEU A 55 1.76 -7.24 -2.36
N PHE A 56 0.90 -6.23 -2.27
CA PHE A 56 1.29 -4.90 -1.76
C PHE A 56 1.86 -5.00 -0.34
N LYS A 57 1.19 -5.73 0.57
CA LYS A 57 1.67 -5.95 1.93
C LYS A 57 3.05 -6.61 1.95
N LYS A 58 3.22 -7.68 1.17
CA LYS A 58 4.48 -8.44 1.10
C LYS A 58 5.63 -7.61 0.51
N GLU A 59 5.35 -6.80 -0.52
CA GLU A 59 6.32 -5.95 -1.20
C GLU A 59 6.92 -4.90 -0.27
N TYR A 60 6.09 -4.35 0.64
CA TYR A 60 6.47 -3.31 1.59
C TYR A 60 6.64 -3.79 3.04
N GLY A 61 6.54 -5.10 3.30
CA GLY A 61 6.68 -5.68 4.63
C GLY A 61 5.60 -5.23 5.63
N ILE A 62 4.39 -4.94 5.15
CA ILE A 62 3.25 -4.53 5.99
C ILE A 62 2.61 -5.78 6.60
N THR A 63 2.65 -5.90 7.92
CA THR A 63 2.13 -7.06 8.65
C THR A 63 0.74 -6.85 9.26
N GLY A 64 0.24 -5.61 9.24
CA GLY A 64 -1.04 -5.23 9.82
C GLY A 64 -2.15 -4.99 8.80
N GLU A 65 -3.31 -4.62 9.31
CA GLU A 65 -4.43 -4.14 8.49
C GLU A 65 -4.11 -2.77 7.88
N ILE A 66 -4.54 -2.59 6.63
CA ILE A 66 -4.38 -1.32 5.92
C ILE A 66 -5.69 -0.55 6.02
N GLU A 67 -5.61 0.71 6.44
CA GLU A 67 -6.78 1.58 6.53
C GLU A 67 -7.40 1.79 5.15
N LYS A 68 -8.70 1.54 5.02
CA LYS A 68 -9.46 1.82 3.81
C LYS A 68 -10.17 3.15 3.93
N ARG A 69 -9.96 4.03 2.96
CA ARG A 69 -10.62 5.33 2.81
C ARG A 69 -11.51 5.33 1.59
N TYR A 70 -12.66 5.99 1.69
CA TYR A 70 -13.66 6.13 0.65
C TYR A 70 -13.79 7.59 0.25
#